data_AF-A0A5D6Y857-F1
#
_entry.id   AF-A0A5D6Y857-F1
#
_cell.length_a   1.000
_cell.length_b   1.000
_cell.length_c   1.000
_cell.angle_alpha   90.00
_cell.angle_beta   90.00
_cell.angle_gamma   90.00
#
_symmetry.space_group_name_H-M   'P 1'
#
loop_
_entity.id
_entity.type
_entity.pdbx_description
1 polymer ?
#
loop_
_entity_poly.entity_id
_entity_poly.type
_entity_poly.pdbx_seq_one_letter_code
_entity_poly.pdbx_strand_id
1 'polypeptide(L)'
;MSGAAAGTSSRAPSALQEAGAVTHVTAASAARPPPAFAIFVDEMPALPRAPFYSTATSLADDAVAPDGSLVHRFDLSRYKDGRYVLVPASARDQIRYAGRVLHHGPAAERRSKVNTVQFDWPAVAVEITVRGTSTVTIRLKGDGNYFNVFVNGVFRCILKASLNATCCEVATDLDPDCEYTVTVTKRTEPQIRGALSTFKVCTFYGFIVEATAEVLPCRPEASRRIEFIGDSVTSAFGNEGKATSSKSRFGIKGRMENVYNGYACILARMFDAEAHVLAWTGKGVHSNAGEWGPNLPMLWKNTIASREGEWDLSSWMPDVVVVNVGANDLFPPASLETEVVSAYALFLAEVRQHRPHAHIFCVAYDESCMSAEDSETNRSLVALQLQEIVKVAMSKVGKHDARLHYAFVKVDGGLDESDYATLRHFAVSGHVKIAKLLADEISRHVNWRPVEPPSTMPYPQEKSQILMPKDSSSCTIS
;
A
#
# COMPACT_ATOMS: atom_id res chain seq x y z
N MET A 1 5.69 -66.78 -52.11
CA MET A 1 6.97 -66.83 -51.37
C MET A 1 6.80 -65.91 -50.16
N SER A 2 6.26 -66.43 -49.05
CA SER A 2 6.99 -66.96 -47.86
C SER A 2 7.66 -65.85 -47.05
N GLY A 3 7.41 -65.59 -45.75
CA GLY A 3 6.60 -66.19 -44.68
C GLY A 3 6.52 -65.17 -43.51
N ALA A 4 5.47 -65.12 -42.69
CA ALA A 4 5.27 -65.82 -41.40
C ALA A 4 6.32 -65.46 -40.32
N ALA A 5 6.05 -65.20 -39.02
CA ALA A 5 5.01 -65.59 -38.07
C ALA A 5 5.03 -64.61 -36.86
N ALA A 6 3.91 -64.17 -36.26
CA ALA A 6 3.04 -64.78 -35.23
C ALA A 6 3.66 -64.91 -33.81
N GLY A 7 2.91 -64.47 -32.77
CA GLY A 7 3.21 -64.76 -31.36
C GLY A 7 2.45 -63.93 -30.32
N THR A 8 1.20 -64.34 -30.04
CA THR A 8 0.25 -63.81 -29.04
C THR A 8 0.43 -64.38 -27.61
N SER A 9 -0.11 -63.68 -26.59
CA SER A 9 -0.79 -64.19 -25.36
C SER A 9 -0.32 -63.45 -24.09
N SER A 10 -1.11 -62.57 -23.45
CA SER A 10 -2.30 -62.78 -22.58
C SER A 10 -2.01 -63.39 -21.19
N ARG A 11 -2.26 -62.60 -20.13
CA ARG A 11 -3.12 -62.84 -18.94
C ARG A 11 -2.58 -62.17 -17.66
N ALA A 12 -3.44 -61.36 -17.03
CA ALA A 12 -3.37 -60.91 -15.63
C ALA A 12 -4.15 -61.90 -14.73
N PRO A 13 -4.48 -61.57 -13.45
CA PRO A 13 -3.62 -61.43 -12.26
C PRO A 13 -4.10 -62.34 -11.09
N SER A 14 -3.36 -62.44 -9.98
CA SER A 14 -3.95 -62.89 -8.69
C SER A 14 -3.18 -62.38 -7.46
N ALA A 15 -3.95 -62.04 -6.44
CA ALA A 15 -3.58 -61.43 -5.16
C ALA A 15 -3.24 -62.46 -4.05
N LEU A 16 -2.70 -61.96 -2.92
CA LEU A 16 -2.90 -62.31 -1.48
C LEU A 16 -1.61 -62.02 -0.68
N GLN A 17 -1.65 -61.12 0.32
CA GLN A 17 -1.65 -61.37 1.79
C GLN A 17 -0.39 -62.12 2.29
N GLU A 18 0.33 -61.80 3.36
CA GLU A 18 0.03 -61.22 4.68
C GLU A 18 1.39 -60.88 5.37
N ALA A 19 1.48 -59.76 6.11
CA ALA A 19 1.66 -59.68 7.58
C ALA A 19 3.04 -60.04 8.19
N GLY A 20 3.58 -59.05 8.93
CA GLY A 20 4.12 -59.22 10.29
C GLY A 20 5.62 -59.50 10.45
N ALA A 21 6.36 -58.54 11.02
CA ALA A 21 7.02 -58.71 12.32
C ALA A 21 7.84 -57.46 12.71
N VAL A 22 7.61 -57.03 13.94
CA VAL A 22 8.32 -55.99 14.68
C VAL A 22 9.45 -56.64 15.48
N THR A 23 10.63 -56.03 15.51
CA THR A 23 11.56 -56.17 16.65
C THR A 23 12.37 -54.88 16.84
N HIS A 24 12.17 -54.26 18.00
CA HIS A 24 13.07 -53.30 18.62
C HIS A 24 14.38 -53.99 19.05
N VAL A 25 15.53 -53.30 19.01
CA VAL A 25 16.46 -53.12 20.15
C VAL A 25 17.36 -51.88 19.90
N THR A 26 17.71 -51.28 21.02
CA THR A 26 18.33 -50.01 21.45
C THR A 26 19.78 -49.66 21.03
N ALA A 27 19.97 -48.33 20.86
CA ALA A 27 20.95 -47.42 21.49
C ALA A 27 22.47 -47.38 21.16
N ALA A 28 22.88 -46.14 20.85
CA ALA A 28 24.09 -45.40 21.24
C ALA A 28 25.44 -45.63 20.52
N SER A 29 25.93 -44.57 19.84
CA SER A 29 27.16 -43.82 20.18
C SER A 29 27.77 -43.11 18.96
N ALA A 30 28.28 -41.89 19.19
CA ALA A 30 28.85 -40.97 18.21
C ALA A 30 30.29 -41.31 17.78
N ALA A 31 30.68 -40.99 16.54
CA ALA A 31 31.97 -40.40 16.15
C ALA A 31 32.08 -40.08 14.63
N ARG A 32 32.89 -39.05 14.35
CA ARG A 32 33.29 -38.28 13.13
C ARG A 32 33.58 -39.00 11.78
N PRO A 33 33.66 -38.23 10.65
CA PRO A 33 33.74 -38.74 9.27
C PRO A 33 35.17 -38.85 8.69
N PRO A 34 35.38 -39.52 7.53
CA PRO A 34 36.65 -39.50 6.79
C PRO A 34 36.46 -38.95 5.33
N PRO A 35 37.48 -38.92 4.43
CA PRO A 35 38.10 -37.66 3.98
C PRO A 35 38.03 -37.41 2.45
N ALA A 36 38.56 -36.25 2.04
CA ALA A 36 38.68 -35.76 0.67
C ALA A 36 39.75 -36.48 -0.18
N PHE A 37 39.52 -36.51 -1.50
CA PHE A 37 40.54 -36.74 -2.54
C PHE A 37 40.30 -35.78 -3.72
N ALA A 38 41.39 -35.17 -4.21
CA ALA A 38 41.46 -34.29 -5.37
C ALA A 38 42.36 -34.92 -6.43
N ILE A 39 42.01 -34.79 -7.73
CA ILE A 39 42.93 -34.93 -8.87
C ILE A 39 42.55 -33.89 -9.96
N PHE A 40 43.59 -33.55 -10.73
CA PHE A 40 43.96 -32.37 -11.49
C PHE A 40 43.23 -32.04 -12.81
N VAL A 41 43.63 -30.85 -13.30
CA VAL A 41 43.20 -29.93 -14.36
C VAL A 41 43.90 -30.20 -15.70
N ASP A 42 43.24 -29.87 -16.83
CA ASP A 42 43.82 -29.32 -18.08
C ASP A 42 42.64 -28.91 -19.01
N GLU A 43 42.61 -27.90 -19.88
CA GLU A 43 43.33 -26.63 -20.12
C GLU A 43 42.41 -25.82 -21.08
N MET A 44 42.51 -24.47 -21.10
CA MET A 44 41.57 -23.53 -21.77
C MET A 44 41.80 -23.31 -23.29
N PRO A 45 40.91 -22.55 -23.98
CA PRO A 45 41.27 -21.15 -24.27
C PRO A 45 40.16 -20.10 -24.01
N ALA A 46 40.59 -18.90 -23.62
CA ALA A 46 39.83 -17.70 -23.26
C ALA A 46 39.64 -16.72 -24.47
N LEU A 47 38.55 -15.96 -24.61
CA LEU A 47 38.29 -14.56 -24.15
C LEU A 47 37.06 -14.01 -24.94
N PRO A 48 36.46 -12.83 -24.65
CA PRO A 48 36.47 -12.03 -23.42
C PRO A 48 35.06 -11.68 -22.89
N ARG A 49 34.90 -11.65 -21.56
CA ARG A 49 33.77 -10.97 -20.88
C ARG A 49 34.12 -9.50 -20.72
N ALA A 50 33.31 -8.61 -21.30
CA ALA A 50 33.37 -7.18 -21.03
C ALA A 50 32.75 -6.86 -19.66
N PRO A 51 33.47 -6.18 -18.75
CA PRO A 51 32.88 -5.59 -17.56
C PRO A 51 32.46 -4.16 -17.88
N PHE A 52 31.16 -3.86 -17.87
CA PHE A 52 30.73 -2.47 -17.75
C PHE A 52 30.85 -2.04 -16.29
N TYR A 53 32.03 -1.52 -15.97
CA TYR A 53 32.21 -0.56 -14.91
C TYR A 53 31.44 0.71 -15.31
N SER A 54 30.47 1.15 -14.50
CA SER A 54 30.06 2.55 -14.51
C SER A 54 30.65 3.21 -13.28
N THR A 55 31.72 3.95 -13.54
CA THR A 55 32.44 4.81 -12.63
C THR A 55 31.53 5.93 -12.16
N ALA A 56 31.21 5.94 -10.86
CA ALA A 56 30.77 7.15 -10.18
C ALA A 56 31.99 8.05 -9.98
N THR A 57 32.17 9.03 -10.87
CA THR A 57 33.11 10.14 -10.69
C THR A 57 32.39 11.36 -10.14
N SER A 58 33.02 11.96 -9.13
CA SER A 58 32.60 13.18 -8.45
C SER A 58 32.89 14.45 -9.24
N LEU A 59 32.21 15.53 -8.82
CA LEU A 59 32.55 16.97 -8.86
C LEU A 59 32.00 17.84 -10.02
N ALA A 60 31.15 18.78 -9.57
CA ALA A 60 31.24 20.25 -9.74
C ALA A 60 30.43 20.99 -10.82
N ASP A 61 29.85 22.09 -10.31
CA ASP A 61 29.45 23.38 -10.89
C ASP A 61 28.07 23.62 -11.55
N ASP A 62 27.31 24.47 -10.84
CA ASP A 62 26.40 25.56 -11.23
C ASP A 62 25.37 25.40 -12.36
N ALA A 63 24.10 25.43 -11.95
CA ALA A 63 23.04 26.09 -12.72
C ALA A 63 21.95 26.64 -11.78
N VAL A 64 21.85 27.97 -11.71
CA VAL A 64 20.75 28.72 -11.08
C VAL A 64 19.53 28.69 -12.02
N ALA A 65 18.34 28.38 -11.48
CA ALA A 65 17.09 28.50 -12.24
C ALA A 65 16.55 29.95 -12.19
N PRO A 66 16.06 30.54 -13.31
CA PRO A 66 15.86 31.99 -13.45
C PRO A 66 14.42 32.50 -13.15
N ASP A 67 13.53 31.72 -12.54
CA ASP A 67 12.08 31.99 -12.65
C ASP A 67 11.37 32.62 -11.45
N GLY A 68 12.09 33.05 -10.39
CA GLY A 68 11.48 33.84 -9.31
C GLY A 68 10.37 33.12 -8.52
N SER A 69 10.26 31.79 -8.63
CA SER A 69 9.42 30.98 -7.74
C SER A 69 9.93 31.08 -6.29
N LEU A 70 9.04 31.27 -5.30
CA LEU A 70 9.44 31.40 -3.88
C LEU A 70 10.16 30.13 -3.42
N VAL A 71 11.46 30.28 -3.14
CA VAL A 71 12.40 29.20 -2.85
C VAL A 71 12.64 29.08 -1.36
N HIS A 72 12.06 28.07 -0.70
CA HIS A 72 12.43 27.75 0.67
C HIS A 72 13.73 26.93 0.67
N ARG A 73 14.86 27.59 0.98
CA ARG A 73 16.16 26.95 1.28
C ARG A 73 16.10 26.33 2.68
N PHE A 74 16.55 25.09 2.83
CA PHE A 74 16.79 24.51 4.14
C PHE A 74 18.17 24.93 4.64
N ASP A 75 18.18 25.91 5.53
CA ASP A 75 19.35 26.33 6.27
C ASP A 75 19.27 25.78 7.69
N LEU A 76 20.11 24.80 8.04
CA LEU A 76 20.23 24.32 9.42
C LEU A 76 20.60 25.47 10.37
N SER A 77 21.26 26.53 9.89
CA SER A 77 21.54 27.72 10.69
C SER A 77 20.25 28.39 11.21
N ARG A 78 19.16 28.36 10.42
CA ARG A 78 17.85 28.93 10.79
C ARG A 78 17.24 28.25 12.02
N TYR A 79 17.59 26.98 12.27
CA TYR A 79 17.05 26.18 13.37
C TYR A 79 18.07 25.99 14.51
N LYS A 80 19.27 26.55 14.40
CA LYS A 80 20.36 26.38 15.38
C LYS A 80 20.40 27.47 16.44
N ASP A 81 19.74 28.60 16.22
CA ASP A 81 19.74 29.74 17.14
C ASP A 81 18.68 29.62 18.26
N GLY A 82 17.99 28.49 18.35
CA GLY A 82 16.99 28.22 19.39
C GLY A 82 15.61 28.83 19.11
N ARG A 83 15.40 29.50 17.97
CA ARG A 83 14.07 30.03 17.60
C ARG A 83 13.03 28.97 17.25
N TYR A 84 13.46 27.74 17.04
CA TYR A 84 12.60 26.63 16.63
C TYR A 84 12.92 25.37 17.43
N VAL A 85 11.90 24.53 17.61
CA VAL A 85 12.00 23.26 18.31
C VAL A 85 11.46 22.15 17.43
N LEU A 86 12.14 21.00 17.43
CA LEU A 86 11.66 19.77 16.81
C LEU A 86 10.73 19.05 17.80
N VAL A 87 9.48 18.86 17.40
CA VAL A 87 8.55 17.89 18.00
C VAL A 87 8.86 16.54 17.34
N PRO A 88 9.57 15.63 18.03
CA PRO A 88 10.06 14.41 17.41
C PRO A 88 8.89 13.47 17.07
N ALA A 89 9.06 12.62 16.06
CA ALA A 89 8.05 11.61 15.70
C ALA A 89 7.77 10.56 16.80
N SER A 90 8.50 10.59 17.91
CA SER A 90 8.23 9.79 19.10
C SER A 90 7.30 10.47 20.12
N ALA A 91 6.97 11.76 19.96
CA ALA A 91 6.06 12.50 20.84
C ALA A 91 4.59 12.16 20.53
N ARG A 92 4.16 10.95 20.91
CA ARG A 92 2.84 10.38 20.56
C ARG A 92 1.65 11.05 21.26
N ASP A 93 1.92 11.82 22.30
CA ASP A 93 0.95 12.68 23.00
C ASP A 93 0.67 13.99 22.24
N GLN A 94 1.60 14.39 21.37
CA GLN A 94 1.56 15.64 20.60
C GLN A 94 1.32 15.44 19.11
N ILE A 95 1.74 14.28 18.56
CA ILE A 95 1.55 13.93 17.15
C ILE A 95 0.60 12.75 17.02
N ARG A 96 -0.51 12.97 16.31
CA ARG A 96 -1.49 11.94 15.99
C ARG A 96 -1.04 11.19 14.73
N TYR A 97 -1.20 9.87 14.77
CA TYR A 97 -0.94 8.98 13.65
C TYR A 97 -2.22 8.24 13.29
N ALA A 98 -2.54 8.15 12.00
CA ALA A 98 -3.57 7.24 11.49
C ALA A 98 -2.95 6.36 10.40
N GLY A 99 -3.28 5.06 10.40
CA GLY A 99 -2.60 4.07 9.57
C GLY A 99 -1.49 3.32 10.31
N ARG A 100 -0.96 2.28 9.66
CA ARG A 100 0.08 1.44 10.26
C ARG A 100 1.45 2.09 10.15
N VAL A 101 2.13 2.21 11.28
CA VAL A 101 3.39 2.92 11.41
C VAL A 101 4.38 2.16 12.30
N LEU A 102 5.65 2.14 11.92
CA LEU A 102 6.72 1.55 12.71
C LEU A 102 7.48 2.65 13.47
N HIS A 103 7.31 2.69 14.79
CA HIS A 103 8.01 3.64 15.64
C HIS A 103 9.42 3.17 16.01
N HIS A 104 10.36 4.11 16.02
CA HIS A 104 11.71 3.96 16.54
C HIS A 104 11.91 4.95 17.68
N GLY A 105 12.16 4.44 18.88
CA GLY A 105 12.34 5.26 20.08
C GLY A 105 13.73 5.92 20.19
N PRO A 106 14.04 6.52 21.36
CA PRO A 106 15.33 7.15 21.61
C PRO A 106 16.50 6.15 21.61
N ALA A 107 16.21 4.88 21.94
CA ALA A 107 17.20 3.80 22.01
C ALA A 107 17.33 3.00 20.69
N ALA A 108 16.87 3.55 19.55
CA ALA A 108 16.97 2.83 18.27
C ALA A 108 18.44 2.52 17.90
N GLU A 109 18.72 1.26 17.56
CA GLU A 109 20.08 0.78 17.28
C GLU A 109 20.81 1.59 16.20
N ARG A 110 20.05 1.99 15.16
CA ARG A 110 20.57 2.86 14.11
C ARG A 110 20.31 4.30 14.48
N ARG A 111 21.39 5.07 14.68
CA ARG A 111 21.33 6.53 14.95
C ARG A 111 20.41 7.29 13.99
N SER A 112 20.40 6.93 12.70
CA SER A 112 19.55 7.55 11.69
C SER A 112 18.05 7.27 11.82
N LYS A 113 17.65 6.41 12.77
CA LYS A 113 16.27 6.06 13.10
C LYS A 113 15.82 6.53 14.48
N VAL A 114 16.71 7.09 15.30
CA VAL A 114 16.36 7.56 16.65
C VAL A 114 15.20 8.55 16.57
N ASN A 115 14.14 8.30 17.35
CA ASN A 115 12.93 9.13 17.40
C ASN A 115 12.26 9.35 16.03
N THR A 116 12.22 8.31 15.19
CA THR A 116 11.58 8.37 13.87
C THR A 116 10.39 7.43 13.76
N VAL A 117 9.55 7.68 12.76
CA VAL A 117 8.45 6.80 12.37
C VAL A 117 8.62 6.41 10.91
N GLN A 118 8.45 5.13 10.58
CA GLN A 118 8.52 4.60 9.21
C GLN A 118 7.18 4.03 8.77
N PHE A 119 6.83 4.23 7.49
CA PHE A 119 5.59 3.73 6.91
C PHE A 119 5.65 3.71 5.39
N ASP A 120 4.81 2.91 4.76
CA ASP A 120 4.67 2.87 3.30
C ASP A 120 3.24 2.53 2.81
N TRP A 121 2.32 2.10 3.67
CA TRP A 121 0.91 2.03 3.30
C TRP A 121 0.36 3.39 2.83
N PRO A 122 -0.55 3.43 1.84
CA PRO A 122 -1.22 4.65 1.45
C PRO A 122 -2.12 5.16 2.59
N ALA A 123 -2.53 6.43 2.50
CA ALA A 123 -3.43 7.10 3.45
C ALA A 123 -2.90 7.28 4.88
N VAL A 124 -1.69 6.79 5.20
CA VAL A 124 -1.04 7.09 6.48
C VAL A 124 -0.99 8.60 6.69
N ALA A 125 -1.49 9.06 7.83
CA ALA A 125 -1.57 10.46 8.21
C ALA A 125 -0.73 10.75 9.45
N VAL A 126 -0.10 11.92 9.46
CA VAL A 126 0.53 12.51 10.64
C VAL A 126 -0.07 13.89 10.88
N GLU A 127 -0.44 14.19 12.12
CA GLU A 127 -1.15 15.42 12.47
C GLU A 127 -0.57 16.05 13.73
N ILE A 128 -0.47 17.37 13.74
CA ILE A 128 -0.06 18.19 14.88
C ILE A 128 -1.02 19.37 15.05
N THR A 129 -1.34 19.71 16.30
CA THR A 129 -2.10 20.91 16.62
C THR A 129 -1.20 21.91 17.35
N VAL A 130 -1.18 23.15 16.88
CA VAL A 130 -0.26 24.21 17.34
C VAL A 130 -0.98 25.54 17.54
N ARG A 131 -0.44 26.37 18.43
CA ARG A 131 -0.81 27.78 18.65
C ARG A 131 0.45 28.61 18.87
N GLY A 132 0.42 29.93 18.63
CA GLY A 132 1.57 30.79 18.89
C GLY A 132 2.69 30.64 17.86
N THR A 133 2.36 30.27 16.62
CA THR A 133 3.34 30.12 15.54
C THR A 133 2.82 30.64 14.21
N SER A 134 3.74 31.16 13.40
CA SER A 134 3.54 31.62 12.03
C SER A 134 3.81 30.54 10.98
N THR A 135 4.45 29.43 11.36
CA THR A 135 4.90 28.40 10.42
C THR A 135 4.96 27.00 11.05
N VAL A 136 4.63 25.98 10.25
CA VAL A 136 4.86 24.57 10.60
C VAL A 136 5.69 23.93 9.50
N THR A 137 6.81 23.35 9.91
CA THR A 137 7.74 22.64 9.03
C THR A 137 7.68 21.15 9.30
N ILE A 138 7.73 20.32 8.26
CA ILE A 138 7.83 18.87 8.37
C ILE A 138 9.23 18.39 7.98
N ARG A 139 9.81 17.45 8.73
CA ARG A 139 11.04 16.76 8.35
C ARG A 139 10.77 15.31 7.96
N LEU A 140 11.02 14.95 6.70
CA LEU A 140 10.78 13.60 6.19
C LEU A 140 11.76 13.20 5.07
N LYS A 141 11.79 11.89 4.76
CA LYS A 141 12.29 11.34 3.49
C LYS A 141 11.38 10.23 2.99
N GLY A 142 11.53 9.87 1.73
CA GLY A 142 10.79 8.76 1.12
C GLY A 142 10.60 9.01 -0.36
N ASP A 143 11.69 9.08 -1.12
CA ASP A 143 11.68 9.45 -2.53
C ASP A 143 10.54 8.84 -3.34
N GLY A 144 10.02 9.65 -4.26
CA GLY A 144 8.91 9.32 -5.16
C GLY A 144 7.52 9.41 -4.55
N ASN A 145 7.39 9.45 -3.21
CA ASN A 145 6.10 9.59 -2.56
C ASN A 145 5.58 11.02 -2.59
N TYR A 146 4.25 11.15 -2.59
CA TYR A 146 3.55 12.42 -2.50
C TYR A 146 2.60 12.41 -1.31
N PHE A 147 2.34 13.59 -0.75
CA PHE A 147 1.51 13.80 0.42
C PHE A 147 0.57 14.98 0.19
N ASN A 148 -0.64 14.92 0.70
CA ASN A 148 -1.51 16.09 0.81
C ASN A 148 -1.27 16.74 2.17
N VAL A 149 -1.26 18.07 2.20
CA VAL A 149 -1.17 18.87 3.42
C VAL A 149 -2.48 19.62 3.59
N PHE A 150 -3.06 19.53 4.78
CA PHE A 150 -4.27 20.25 5.19
C PHE A 150 -3.96 21.12 6.40
N VAL A 151 -4.56 22.31 6.45
CA VAL A 151 -4.56 23.20 7.62
C VAL A 151 -6.02 23.42 8.01
N ASN A 152 -6.38 23.01 9.22
CA ASN A 152 -7.77 23.01 9.72
C ASN A 152 -8.73 22.30 8.76
N GLY A 153 -8.30 21.16 8.20
CA GLY A 153 -9.07 20.37 7.23
C GLY A 153 -9.12 20.96 5.81
N VAL A 154 -8.60 22.17 5.58
CA VAL A 154 -8.56 22.82 4.27
C VAL A 154 -7.26 22.47 3.55
N PHE A 155 -7.36 22.02 2.30
CA PHE A 155 -6.19 21.67 1.49
C PHE A 155 -5.27 22.89 1.30
N ARG A 156 -3.98 22.72 1.60
CA ARG A 156 -2.94 23.76 1.49
C ARG A 156 -2.03 23.51 0.30
N CYS A 157 -1.44 22.32 0.20
CA CYS A 157 -0.48 21.98 -0.84
C CYS A 157 -0.24 20.47 -0.95
N ILE A 158 0.43 20.05 -2.02
CA ILE A 158 1.01 18.71 -2.17
C ILE A 158 2.49 18.79 -1.81
N LEU A 159 2.96 17.87 -0.99
CA LEU A 159 4.38 17.71 -0.67
C LEU A 159 4.95 16.49 -1.39
N LYS A 160 6.02 16.66 -2.15
CA LYS A 160 6.80 15.54 -2.71
C LYS A 160 7.94 15.21 -1.76
N ALA A 161 8.15 13.93 -1.43
CA ALA A 161 9.29 13.52 -0.64
C ALA A 161 10.58 13.38 -1.47
N SER A 162 11.71 13.65 -0.83
CA SER A 162 13.05 13.45 -1.39
C SER A 162 13.71 12.17 -0.88
N LEU A 163 14.81 11.78 -1.52
CA LEU A 163 15.64 10.63 -1.14
C LEU A 163 16.28 10.81 0.23
N ASN A 164 16.86 11.98 0.47
CA ASN A 164 17.44 12.36 1.75
C ASN A 164 16.38 13.00 2.65
N ALA A 165 16.65 13.03 3.95
CA ALA A 165 15.82 13.76 4.90
C ALA A 165 15.86 15.25 4.58
N THR A 166 14.71 15.86 4.35
CA THR A 166 14.53 17.27 4.03
C THR A 166 13.48 17.89 4.93
N CYS A 167 13.59 19.19 5.19
CA CYS A 167 12.55 19.95 5.87
C CYS A 167 11.79 20.83 4.88
N CYS A 168 10.47 20.87 5.00
CA CYS A 168 9.60 21.67 4.15
C CYS A 168 8.59 22.45 5.00
N GLU A 169 8.52 23.76 4.81
CA GLU A 169 7.46 24.59 5.39
C GLU A 169 6.13 24.20 4.72
N VAL A 170 5.27 23.52 5.47
CA VAL A 170 3.98 22.98 4.98
C VAL A 170 2.81 23.87 5.33
N ALA A 171 2.97 24.72 6.34
CA ALA A 171 2.07 25.81 6.66
C ALA A 171 2.90 27.07 6.93
N THR A 172 2.53 28.19 6.31
CA THR A 172 3.17 29.50 6.45
C THR A 172 2.09 30.55 6.59
N ASP A 173 2.48 31.75 7.04
CA ASP A 173 1.58 32.91 7.17
C ASP A 173 0.41 32.60 8.11
N LEU A 174 0.68 31.80 9.14
CA LEU A 174 -0.28 31.50 10.20
C LEU A 174 -0.36 32.70 11.16
N ASP A 175 -1.57 33.00 11.63
CA ASP A 175 -1.78 34.01 12.66
C ASP A 175 -1.38 33.41 14.03
N PRO A 176 -0.34 33.93 14.71
CA PRO A 176 0.10 33.37 15.99
C PRO A 176 -0.97 33.36 17.09
N ASP A 177 -1.99 34.21 16.97
CA ASP A 177 -3.10 34.27 17.94
C ASP A 177 -4.14 33.14 17.72
N CYS A 178 -4.03 32.40 16.62
CA CYS A 178 -4.95 31.32 16.25
C CYS A 178 -4.38 29.92 16.52
N GLU A 179 -5.29 28.95 16.65
CA GLU A 179 -4.98 27.51 16.69
C GLU A 179 -5.07 26.89 15.29
N TYR A 180 -4.10 26.06 14.95
CA TYR A 180 -4.05 25.33 13.68
C TYR A 180 -3.79 23.85 13.89
N THR A 181 -4.55 23.02 13.18
CA THR A 181 -4.27 21.59 13.01
C THR A 181 -3.70 21.36 11.63
N VAL A 182 -2.46 20.85 11.56
CA VAL A 182 -1.78 20.53 10.32
C VAL A 182 -1.74 19.02 10.14
N THR A 183 -2.41 18.53 9.09
CA THR A 183 -2.52 17.11 8.77
C THR A 183 -1.76 16.83 7.46
N VAL A 184 -0.85 15.86 7.47
CA VAL A 184 -0.09 15.43 6.28
C VAL A 184 -0.43 13.98 5.97
N THR A 185 -1.06 13.71 4.83
CA THR A 185 -1.56 12.37 4.46
C THR A 185 -0.83 11.83 3.23
N LYS A 186 -0.31 10.60 3.29
CA LYS A 186 0.35 9.94 2.16
C LYS A 186 -0.64 9.62 1.04
N ARG A 187 -0.30 10.01 -0.20
CA ARG A 187 -1.10 9.79 -1.42
C ARG A 187 -0.83 8.45 -2.08
N THR A 188 0.45 8.13 -2.24
CA THR A 188 0.96 7.04 -3.09
C THR A 188 0.91 5.69 -2.38
N GLU A 189 0.95 4.61 -3.14
CA GLU A 189 0.99 3.22 -2.64
C GLU A 189 2.36 2.82 -2.03
N PRO A 190 2.54 1.57 -1.54
CA PRO A 190 3.81 1.11 -0.97
C PRO A 190 4.96 1.00 -1.96
N GLN A 191 6.16 0.75 -1.42
CA GLN A 191 7.37 0.63 -2.23
C GLN A 191 7.30 -0.56 -3.21
N ILE A 192 7.22 -0.28 -4.51
CA ILE A 192 7.44 -1.27 -5.56
C ILE A 192 8.92 -1.68 -5.57
N ARG A 193 9.20 -2.99 -5.41
CA ARG A 193 10.55 -3.57 -5.59
C ARG A 193 10.72 -3.99 -7.05
N GLY A 194 11.69 -3.39 -7.74
CA GLY A 194 12.05 -3.70 -9.14
C GLY A 194 12.94 -2.62 -9.76
N ALA A 195 13.39 -2.83 -11.00
CA ALA A 195 14.24 -1.88 -11.73
C ALA A 195 13.61 -0.49 -11.93
N LEU A 196 12.29 -0.37 -11.73
CA LEU A 196 11.50 0.85 -11.83
C LEU A 196 10.97 1.33 -10.46
N SER A 197 11.61 0.94 -9.34
CA SER A 197 11.17 1.29 -7.97
C SER A 197 10.78 2.77 -7.85
N THR A 198 9.47 3.04 -7.82
CA THR A 198 8.90 4.39 -7.87
C THR A 198 8.76 5.04 -6.51
N PHE A 199 8.55 4.26 -5.45
CA PHE A 199 8.28 4.74 -4.09
C PHE A 199 9.23 4.10 -3.10
N LYS A 200 9.77 4.87 -2.15
CA LYS A 200 10.55 4.33 -1.03
C LYS A 200 9.73 4.29 0.26
N VAL A 201 10.10 3.43 1.20
CA VAL A 201 9.56 3.53 2.57
C VAL A 201 9.84 4.92 3.14
N CYS A 202 8.80 5.58 3.63
CA CYS A 202 8.90 6.92 4.22
C CYS A 202 9.53 6.85 5.60
N THR A 203 10.26 7.90 5.99
CA THR A 203 10.73 8.09 7.36
C THR A 203 10.42 9.52 7.76
N PHE A 204 9.52 9.67 8.72
CA PHE A 204 9.12 10.93 9.33
C PHE A 204 9.92 11.14 10.61
N TYR A 205 10.53 12.31 10.73
CA TYR A 205 11.39 12.68 11.86
C TYR A 205 10.67 13.56 12.88
N GLY A 206 9.62 14.26 12.48
CA GLY A 206 8.89 15.19 13.34
C GLY A 206 8.46 16.46 12.62
N PHE A 207 7.78 17.32 13.38
CA PHE A 207 7.45 18.69 12.99
C PHE A 207 8.40 19.67 13.65
N ILE A 208 8.71 20.77 12.98
CA ILE A 208 9.52 21.86 13.50
C ILE A 208 8.62 23.09 13.56
N VAL A 209 8.54 23.69 14.75
CA VAL A 209 7.70 24.84 15.07
C VAL A 209 8.54 25.90 15.78
N GLU A 210 8.06 27.14 15.86
CA GLU A 210 8.74 28.18 16.63
C GLU A 210 8.83 27.79 18.12
N ALA A 211 9.90 28.16 18.80
CA ALA A 211 10.12 27.79 20.21
C ALA A 211 9.10 28.41 21.17
N THR A 212 8.43 29.49 20.74
CA THR A 212 7.32 30.13 21.43
C THR A 212 5.99 29.44 21.20
N ALA A 213 5.92 28.50 20.25
CA ALA A 213 4.70 27.79 19.90
C ALA A 213 4.30 26.82 21.01
N GLU A 214 3.00 26.78 21.29
CA GLU A 214 2.40 25.74 22.10
C GLU A 214 1.97 24.59 21.19
N VAL A 215 2.41 23.37 21.51
CA VAL A 215 1.99 22.14 20.83
C VAL A 215 0.93 21.47 21.68
N LEU A 216 -0.30 21.44 21.18
CA LEU A 216 -1.46 20.95 21.91
C LEU A 216 -1.54 19.42 21.84
N PRO A 217 -2.10 18.76 22.87
CA PRO A 217 -2.32 17.32 22.86
C PRO A 217 -3.22 16.87 21.70
N CYS A 218 -3.00 15.65 21.21
CA CYS A 218 -3.82 15.07 20.16
C CYS A 218 -5.30 14.99 20.56
N ARG A 219 -6.19 15.32 19.63
CA ARG A 219 -7.65 15.18 19.82
C ARG A 219 -8.07 13.70 19.81
N PRO A 220 -9.19 13.35 20.48
CA PRO A 220 -9.68 11.97 20.57
C PRO A 220 -9.91 11.33 19.20
N GLU A 221 -9.80 10.00 19.14
CA GLU A 221 -10.03 9.23 17.92
C GLU A 221 -11.48 9.27 17.45
N ALA A 222 -11.67 9.14 16.13
CA ALA A 222 -12.97 8.85 15.56
C ALA A 222 -13.50 7.56 16.19
N SER A 223 -14.77 7.56 16.58
CA SER A 223 -15.40 6.38 17.20
C SER A 223 -15.57 5.21 16.22
N ARG A 224 -15.51 5.49 14.92
CA ARG A 224 -15.74 4.55 13.82
C ARG A 224 -14.42 4.23 13.13
N ARG A 225 -14.20 2.94 12.82
CA ARG A 225 -12.98 2.46 12.18
C ARG A 225 -13.26 1.53 11.01
N ILE A 226 -12.61 1.78 9.87
CA ILE A 226 -12.74 0.97 8.65
C ILE A 226 -11.37 0.47 8.17
N GLU A 227 -11.19 -0.85 8.05
CA GLU A 227 -10.01 -1.44 7.41
C GLU A 227 -10.34 -1.75 5.95
N PHE A 228 -9.58 -1.18 5.02
CA PHE A 228 -9.67 -1.50 3.60
C PHE A 228 -8.52 -2.42 3.23
N ILE A 229 -8.83 -3.55 2.60
CA ILE A 229 -7.84 -4.50 2.12
C ILE A 229 -8.06 -4.68 0.62
N GLY A 230 -7.07 -4.29 -0.19
CA GLY A 230 -7.27 -4.38 -1.64
C GLY A 230 -6.03 -4.20 -2.50
N ASP A 231 -6.28 -3.95 -3.78
CA ASP A 231 -5.26 -3.77 -4.80
C ASP A 231 -5.20 -2.32 -5.33
N SER A 232 -4.93 -2.14 -6.62
CA SER A 232 -4.83 -0.83 -7.29
C SER A 232 -6.11 0.00 -7.22
N VAL A 233 -7.29 -0.63 -7.21
CA VAL A 233 -8.56 0.09 -7.05
C VAL A 233 -8.63 0.71 -5.67
N THR A 234 -8.10 0.03 -4.65
CA THR A 234 -8.12 0.50 -3.26
C THR A 234 -7.01 1.51 -2.97
N SER A 235 -5.86 1.43 -3.66
CA SER A 235 -4.83 2.47 -3.62
C SER A 235 -5.18 3.73 -4.43
N ALA A 236 -6.26 3.67 -5.23
CA ALA A 236 -6.68 4.70 -6.17
C ALA A 236 -5.63 4.98 -7.26
N PHE A 237 -5.04 3.91 -7.77
CA PHE A 237 -3.99 3.97 -8.78
C PHE A 237 -4.41 4.80 -10.00
N GLY A 238 -3.67 5.87 -10.28
CA GLY A 238 -3.85 6.69 -11.48
C GLY A 238 -5.15 7.49 -11.57
N ASN A 239 -5.90 7.61 -10.47
CA ASN A 239 -7.22 8.26 -10.45
C ASN A 239 -7.24 9.74 -10.86
N GLU A 240 -6.11 10.45 -10.69
CA GLU A 240 -5.93 11.85 -11.11
C GLU A 240 -5.09 11.97 -12.40
N GLY A 241 -4.84 10.83 -13.05
CA GLY A 241 -4.24 10.77 -14.37
C GLY A 241 -5.23 11.10 -15.49
N LYS A 242 -4.72 11.24 -16.71
CA LYS A 242 -5.59 11.28 -17.89
C LYS A 242 -6.08 9.87 -18.19
N ALA A 243 -7.28 9.76 -18.75
CA ALA A 243 -7.73 8.53 -19.40
C ALA A 243 -6.76 8.17 -20.52
N THR A 244 -6.10 7.02 -20.40
CA THR A 244 -5.20 6.51 -21.44
C THR A 244 -5.42 5.02 -21.60
N SER A 245 -5.76 4.61 -22.82
CA SER A 245 -5.85 3.20 -23.23
C SER A 245 -4.49 2.58 -23.57
N SER A 246 -3.40 3.36 -23.56
CA SER A 246 -2.08 2.80 -23.81
C SER A 246 -1.61 2.02 -22.59
N LYS A 247 -1.35 0.72 -22.74
CA LYS A 247 -0.70 -0.14 -21.73
C LYS A 247 0.72 0.29 -21.34
N SER A 248 1.19 1.42 -21.87
CA SER A 248 2.47 2.00 -21.52
C SER A 248 2.44 2.53 -20.09
N ARG A 249 3.09 1.80 -19.18
CA ARG A 249 3.37 2.30 -17.82
C ARG A 249 4.39 3.45 -17.84
N PHE A 250 5.06 3.71 -18.97
CA PHE A 250 5.98 4.82 -19.16
C PHE A 250 5.20 6.14 -19.23
N GLY A 251 4.92 6.72 -18.08
CA GLY A 251 4.18 7.97 -17.96
C GLY A 251 3.39 8.13 -16.66
N ILE A 252 3.15 7.02 -15.94
CA ILE A 252 2.48 7.05 -14.64
C ILE A 252 3.45 7.64 -13.62
N LYS A 253 3.12 8.84 -13.14
CA LYS A 253 3.89 9.55 -12.13
C LYS A 253 3.17 9.41 -10.80
N GLY A 254 3.90 9.27 -9.69
CA GLY A 254 3.30 9.21 -8.35
C GLY A 254 2.33 10.35 -8.04
N ARG A 255 2.49 11.51 -8.68
CA ARG A 255 1.55 12.63 -8.56
C ARG A 255 0.12 12.32 -9.04
N MET A 256 -0.05 11.33 -9.91
CA MET A 256 -1.35 10.96 -10.50
C MET A 256 -2.12 9.96 -9.64
N GLU A 257 -1.50 9.42 -8.59
CA GLU A 257 -2.15 8.55 -7.61
C GLU A 257 -2.47 9.37 -6.36
N ASN A 258 -3.74 9.34 -5.95
CA ASN A 258 -4.19 10.00 -4.73
C ASN A 258 -5.29 9.21 -4.03
N VAL A 259 -4.87 8.38 -3.08
CA VAL A 259 -5.79 7.61 -2.24
C VAL A 259 -6.80 8.48 -1.47
N TYR A 260 -6.48 9.75 -1.18
CA TYR A 260 -7.43 10.67 -0.52
C TYR A 260 -8.70 10.89 -1.35
N ASN A 261 -8.54 10.94 -2.69
CA ASN A 261 -9.61 11.02 -3.67
C ASN A 261 -10.04 9.62 -4.18
N GLY A 262 -9.60 8.57 -3.50
CA GLY A 262 -10.02 7.18 -3.72
C GLY A 262 -11.26 6.81 -2.91
N TYR A 263 -11.98 5.79 -3.37
CA TYR A 263 -13.24 5.37 -2.75
C TYR A 263 -13.08 5.05 -1.26
N ALA A 264 -11.95 4.45 -0.86
CA ALA A 264 -11.68 4.07 0.52
C ALA A 264 -11.67 5.28 1.47
N CYS A 265 -10.91 6.32 1.15
CA CYS A 265 -10.85 7.53 1.95
C CYS A 265 -12.12 8.39 1.84
N ILE A 266 -12.77 8.42 0.67
CA ILE A 266 -14.06 9.11 0.50
C ILE A 266 -15.11 8.46 1.41
N LEU A 267 -15.21 7.13 1.39
CA LEU A 267 -16.14 6.37 2.23
C LEU A 267 -15.87 6.56 3.72
N ALA A 268 -14.60 6.55 4.13
CA ALA A 268 -14.21 6.82 5.51
C ALA A 268 -14.66 8.22 5.97
N ARG A 269 -14.44 9.26 5.15
CA ARG A 269 -14.91 10.62 5.44
C ARG A 269 -16.43 10.72 5.49
N MET A 270 -17.15 10.04 4.59
CA MET A 270 -18.61 10.00 4.62
C MET A 270 -19.14 9.50 5.96
N PHE A 271 -18.45 8.56 6.61
CA PHE A 271 -18.84 8.02 7.91
C PHE A 271 -18.19 8.69 9.11
N ASP A 272 -17.34 9.72 8.94
CA ASP A 272 -16.45 10.23 9.99
C ASP A 272 -15.72 9.09 10.71
N ALA A 273 -15.08 8.25 9.91
CA ALA A 273 -14.36 7.07 10.35
C ALA A 273 -12.87 7.19 10.09
N GLU A 274 -12.07 6.68 11.02
CA GLU A 274 -10.65 6.46 10.79
C GLU A 274 -10.47 5.26 9.86
N ALA A 275 -9.53 5.36 8.91
CA ALA A 275 -9.30 4.31 7.93
C ALA A 275 -7.85 3.81 7.91
N HIS A 276 -7.70 2.49 7.88
CA HIS A 276 -6.47 1.83 7.50
C HIS A 276 -6.60 1.33 6.05
N VAL A 277 -5.81 1.86 5.13
CA VAL A 277 -5.83 1.45 3.72
C VAL A 277 -4.64 0.54 3.42
N LEU A 278 -4.91 -0.77 3.34
CA LEU A 278 -3.93 -1.83 3.16
C LEU A 278 -4.02 -2.34 1.74
N ALA A 279 -3.54 -1.49 0.83
CA ALA A 279 -3.70 -1.69 -0.60
C ALA A 279 -2.38 -1.55 -1.35
N TRP A 280 -2.22 -2.40 -2.37
CA TRP A 280 -1.03 -2.40 -3.21
C TRP A 280 -1.36 -2.90 -4.62
N THR A 281 -1.09 -2.06 -5.63
CA THR A 281 -1.32 -2.35 -7.05
C THR A 281 -0.77 -3.70 -7.49
N GLY A 282 -1.60 -4.43 -8.24
CA GLY A 282 -1.25 -5.71 -8.83
C GLY A 282 -1.19 -6.87 -7.84
N LYS A 283 -1.55 -6.68 -6.57
CA LYS A 283 -1.65 -7.79 -5.62
C LYS A 283 -2.98 -8.51 -5.76
N GLY A 284 -2.93 -9.83 -5.78
CA GLY A 284 -4.11 -10.68 -5.67
C GLY A 284 -4.12 -11.45 -4.37
N VAL A 285 -5.07 -12.38 -4.25
CA VAL A 285 -5.25 -13.19 -3.05
C VAL A 285 -4.38 -14.44 -3.10
N HIS A 286 -4.32 -15.07 -4.26
CA HIS A 286 -3.49 -16.24 -4.56
C HIS A 286 -2.23 -15.82 -5.33
N SER A 287 -2.40 -15.17 -6.48
CA SER A 287 -1.35 -14.74 -7.40
C SER A 287 -1.40 -13.23 -7.63
N ASN A 288 -0.32 -12.67 -8.16
CA ASN A 288 -0.21 -11.23 -8.43
C ASN A 288 -0.30 -10.99 -9.94
N ALA A 289 -0.71 -9.78 -10.34
CA ALA A 289 -0.58 -9.31 -11.71
C ALA A 289 0.93 -9.18 -12.03
N GLY A 290 1.48 -10.27 -12.58
CA GLY A 290 2.91 -10.51 -12.72
C GLY A 290 3.52 -11.21 -11.50
N GLU A 291 4.59 -11.98 -11.74
CA GLU A 291 5.28 -12.77 -10.72
C GLU A 291 6.25 -11.92 -9.88
N TRP A 292 5.73 -11.19 -8.88
CA TRP A 292 6.60 -10.44 -7.98
C TRP A 292 6.12 -10.40 -6.52
N GLY A 293 6.92 -11.02 -5.65
CA GLY A 293 6.82 -10.94 -4.19
C GLY A 293 5.55 -11.59 -3.59
N PRO A 294 5.34 -11.42 -2.27
CA PRO A 294 4.17 -11.98 -1.59
C PRO A 294 2.83 -11.43 -2.12
N ASN A 295 1.76 -12.20 -1.95
CA ASN A 295 0.38 -11.81 -2.25
C ASN A 295 -0.22 -10.97 -1.10
N LEU A 296 -1.40 -10.39 -1.33
CA LEU A 296 -2.01 -9.44 -0.40
C LEU A 296 -2.24 -10.01 1.01
N PRO A 297 -2.69 -11.27 1.21
CA PRO A 297 -2.89 -11.83 2.55
C PRO A 297 -1.63 -11.81 3.41
N MET A 298 -0.47 -12.13 2.83
CA MET A 298 0.81 -12.05 3.54
C MET A 298 1.19 -10.61 3.87
N LEU A 299 1.01 -9.69 2.91
CA LEU A 299 1.37 -8.28 3.07
C LEU A 299 0.45 -7.57 4.06
N TRP A 300 -0.84 -7.91 4.09
CA TRP A 300 -1.85 -7.36 5.00
C TRP A 300 -1.49 -7.55 6.48
N LYS A 301 -0.58 -8.47 6.83
CA LYS A 301 -0.11 -8.62 8.21
C LYS A 301 1.05 -7.70 8.57
N ASN A 302 1.70 -7.08 7.59
CA ASN A 302 2.90 -6.27 7.85
C ASN A 302 2.56 -4.86 8.37
N THR A 303 3.44 -4.34 9.22
CA THR A 303 3.44 -2.92 9.62
C THR A 303 3.86 -2.02 8.45
N ILE A 304 4.89 -2.44 7.71
CA ILE A 304 5.38 -1.80 6.49
C ILE A 304 5.19 -2.81 5.37
N ALA A 305 4.35 -2.54 4.38
CA ALA A 305 3.98 -3.51 3.35
C ALA A 305 5.20 -4.17 2.70
N SER A 306 6.20 -3.35 2.33
CA SER A 306 7.38 -3.79 1.57
C SER A 306 8.48 -4.47 2.38
N ARG A 307 8.26 -4.71 3.68
CA ARG A 307 9.20 -5.35 4.61
C ARG A 307 8.48 -6.36 5.50
N GLU A 308 9.13 -7.47 5.77
CA GLU A 308 8.66 -8.40 6.79
C GLU A 308 8.68 -7.71 8.16
N GLY A 309 7.64 -7.96 8.95
CA GLY A 309 7.46 -7.38 10.28
C GLY A 309 5.98 -7.18 10.55
N GLU A 310 5.42 -8.05 11.37
CA GLU A 310 3.99 -8.08 11.65
C GLU A 310 3.53 -6.81 12.38
N TRP A 311 2.35 -6.34 12.02
CA TRP A 311 1.59 -5.36 12.77
C TRP A 311 0.87 -6.06 13.92
N ASP A 312 0.82 -5.43 15.08
CA ASP A 312 -0.08 -5.89 16.14
C ASP A 312 -1.52 -5.64 15.71
N LEU A 313 -2.15 -6.66 15.13
CA LEU A 313 -3.52 -6.63 14.64
C LEU A 313 -4.55 -6.35 15.74
N SER A 314 -4.19 -6.44 17.03
CA SER A 314 -5.08 -6.13 18.16
C SER A 314 -5.02 -4.66 18.59
N SER A 315 -3.94 -3.95 18.23
CA SER A 315 -3.74 -2.53 18.59
C SER A 315 -4.75 -1.58 17.96
N TRP A 316 -5.40 -2.00 16.87
CA TRP A 316 -6.41 -1.23 16.16
C TRP A 316 -7.45 -2.19 15.59
N MET A 317 -8.67 -2.14 16.15
CA MET A 317 -9.77 -3.03 15.78
C MET A 317 -10.82 -2.25 14.99
N PRO A 318 -11.08 -2.61 13.71
CA PRO A 318 -12.12 -1.99 12.91
C PRO A 318 -13.52 -2.50 13.27
N ASP A 319 -14.51 -1.64 13.07
CA ASP A 319 -15.92 -2.03 13.06
C ASP A 319 -16.32 -2.62 11.70
N VAL A 320 -15.68 -2.15 10.63
CA VAL A 320 -15.93 -2.56 9.25
C VAL A 320 -14.63 -2.94 8.55
N VAL A 321 -14.64 -4.06 7.84
CA VAL A 321 -13.57 -4.46 6.92
C VAL A 321 -14.12 -4.51 5.51
N VAL A 322 -13.47 -3.86 4.55
CA VAL A 322 -13.82 -3.91 3.14
C VAL A 322 -12.71 -4.65 2.40
N VAL A 323 -13.04 -5.81 1.82
CA VAL A 323 -12.12 -6.66 1.07
C VAL A 323 -12.42 -6.49 -0.42
N ASN A 324 -11.50 -5.85 -1.14
CA ASN A 324 -11.61 -5.54 -2.56
C ASN A 324 -10.31 -5.93 -3.29
N VAL A 325 -10.17 -7.25 -3.49
CA VAL A 325 -9.02 -7.91 -4.12
C VAL A 325 -9.53 -9.16 -4.84
N GLY A 326 -8.79 -9.65 -5.83
CA GLY A 326 -9.08 -10.90 -6.53
C GLY A 326 -9.04 -10.79 -8.05
N ALA A 327 -9.21 -9.57 -8.58
CA ALA A 327 -9.19 -9.33 -10.02
C ALA A 327 -7.83 -9.68 -10.66
N ASN A 328 -6.73 -9.34 -9.97
CA ASN A 328 -5.38 -9.61 -10.45
C ASN A 328 -5.06 -11.10 -10.59
N ASP A 329 -5.72 -11.96 -9.82
CA ASP A 329 -5.59 -13.42 -9.92
C ASP A 329 -6.15 -13.97 -11.25
N LEU A 330 -7.03 -13.21 -11.89
CA LEU A 330 -7.73 -13.57 -13.13
C LEU A 330 -7.14 -12.87 -14.36
N PHE A 331 -6.20 -11.95 -14.18
CA PHE A 331 -5.48 -11.34 -15.30
C PHE A 331 -4.32 -12.23 -15.76
N PRO A 332 -3.99 -12.24 -17.07
CA PRO A 332 -2.93 -13.09 -17.59
C PRO A 332 -1.56 -12.91 -16.91
N PRO A 333 -0.86 -14.00 -16.51
CA PRO A 333 -1.33 -15.39 -16.54
C PRO A 333 -2.38 -15.64 -15.45
N ALA A 334 -3.60 -16.00 -15.87
CA ALA A 334 -4.71 -16.21 -14.96
C ALA A 334 -4.53 -17.51 -14.18
N SER A 335 -4.85 -17.48 -12.89
CA SER A 335 -4.83 -18.64 -12.01
C SER A 335 -6.09 -19.50 -12.19
N LEU A 336 -6.04 -20.76 -11.73
CA LEU A 336 -7.23 -21.59 -11.74
C LEU A 336 -8.24 -21.08 -10.72
N GLU A 337 -9.50 -20.98 -11.13
CA GLU A 337 -10.58 -20.49 -10.28
C GLU A 337 -10.65 -21.22 -8.93
N THR A 338 -10.45 -22.54 -8.93
CA THR A 338 -10.45 -23.37 -7.71
C THR A 338 -9.33 -23.02 -6.73
N GLU A 339 -8.17 -22.59 -7.23
CA GLU A 339 -7.05 -22.16 -6.41
C GLU A 339 -7.35 -20.79 -5.78
N VAL A 340 -7.89 -19.86 -6.59
CA VAL A 340 -8.30 -18.53 -6.12
C VAL A 340 -9.40 -18.65 -5.06
N VAL A 341 -10.44 -19.45 -5.28
CA VAL A 341 -11.49 -19.72 -4.28
C VAL A 341 -10.91 -20.23 -2.97
N SER A 342 -9.95 -21.16 -3.04
CA SER A 342 -9.37 -21.77 -1.85
C SER A 342 -8.51 -20.77 -1.08
N ALA A 343 -7.68 -19.98 -1.78
CA ALA A 343 -6.90 -18.91 -1.16
C ALA A 343 -7.80 -17.81 -0.57
N TYR A 344 -8.86 -17.42 -1.26
CA TYR A 344 -9.82 -16.41 -0.80
C TYR A 344 -10.56 -16.87 0.45
N ALA A 345 -11.02 -18.12 0.50
CA ALA A 345 -11.65 -18.67 1.69
C ALA A 345 -10.70 -18.70 2.89
N LEU A 346 -9.44 -19.12 2.69
CA LEU A 346 -8.43 -19.10 3.75
C LEU A 346 -8.16 -17.68 4.24
N PHE A 347 -8.04 -16.72 3.33
CA PHE A 347 -7.82 -15.33 3.68
C PHE A 347 -8.98 -14.73 4.45
N LEU A 348 -10.23 -14.97 4.03
CA LEU A 348 -11.41 -14.51 4.76
C LEU A 348 -11.53 -15.14 6.15
N ALA A 349 -11.16 -16.42 6.30
CA ALA A 349 -11.10 -17.06 7.61
C ALA A 349 -10.05 -16.41 8.52
N GLU A 350 -8.88 -16.06 7.98
CA GLU A 350 -7.82 -15.35 8.71
C GLU A 350 -8.25 -13.93 9.10
N VAL A 351 -8.87 -13.18 8.19
CA VAL A 351 -9.45 -11.86 8.49
C VAL A 351 -10.49 -11.99 9.61
N ARG A 352 -11.44 -12.93 9.52
CA ARG A 352 -12.44 -13.15 10.57
C ARG A 352 -11.81 -13.51 11.91
N GLN A 353 -10.76 -14.35 11.92
CA GLN A 353 -10.04 -14.72 13.13
C GLN A 353 -9.44 -13.49 13.84
N HIS A 354 -8.84 -12.56 13.09
CA HIS A 354 -8.25 -11.33 13.64
C HIS A 354 -9.25 -10.18 13.80
N ARG A 355 -10.45 -10.30 13.22
CA ARG A 355 -11.53 -9.30 13.21
C ARG A 355 -12.86 -9.95 13.61
N PRO A 356 -12.97 -10.53 14.83
CA PRO A 356 -14.10 -11.36 15.22
C PRO A 356 -15.43 -10.60 15.28
N HIS A 357 -15.39 -9.28 15.49
CA HIS A 357 -16.60 -8.46 15.63
C HIS A 357 -16.91 -7.58 14.42
N ALA A 358 -15.97 -7.42 13.48
CA ALA A 358 -16.15 -6.50 12.36
C ALA A 358 -17.22 -7.01 11.37
N HIS A 359 -17.94 -6.10 10.73
CA HIS A 359 -18.68 -6.43 9.51
C HIS A 359 -17.70 -6.49 8.34
N ILE A 360 -17.58 -7.64 7.69
CA ILE A 360 -16.68 -7.87 6.55
C ILE A 360 -17.50 -7.78 5.27
N PHE A 361 -17.14 -6.87 4.37
CA PHE A 361 -17.78 -6.67 3.07
C PHE A 361 -16.82 -7.13 1.98
N CYS A 362 -17.16 -8.22 1.30
CA CYS A 362 -16.42 -8.71 0.14
C CYS A 362 -16.98 -8.05 -1.12
N VAL A 363 -16.18 -7.19 -1.74
CA VAL A 363 -16.59 -6.39 -2.88
C VAL A 363 -16.46 -7.19 -4.18
N ALA A 364 -17.50 -7.14 -5.00
CA ALA A 364 -17.48 -7.63 -6.37
C ALA A 364 -18.22 -6.63 -7.27
N TYR A 365 -17.80 -6.53 -8.52
CA TYR A 365 -18.34 -5.55 -9.47
C TYR A 365 -19.22 -6.21 -10.53
N ASP A 366 -20.23 -5.48 -10.96
CA ASP A 366 -20.91 -5.71 -12.24
C ASP A 366 -19.93 -5.56 -13.41
N GLU A 367 -20.19 -6.26 -14.52
CA GLU A 367 -19.36 -6.22 -15.73
C GLU A 367 -19.17 -4.80 -16.30
N SER A 368 -20.17 -3.94 -16.14
CA SER A 368 -20.14 -2.53 -16.56
C SER A 368 -19.33 -1.62 -15.62
N CYS A 369 -18.91 -2.15 -14.47
CA CYS A 369 -18.19 -1.42 -13.42
C CYS A 369 -16.76 -1.94 -13.21
N MET A 370 -16.27 -2.84 -14.08
CA MET A 370 -14.94 -3.44 -13.89
C MET A 370 -13.82 -2.46 -14.27
N SER A 371 -12.84 -2.33 -13.36
CA SER A 371 -11.64 -1.50 -13.53
C SER A 371 -10.49 -2.29 -14.15
N ALA A 372 -9.50 -1.59 -14.70
CA ALA A 372 -8.19 -2.13 -15.12
C ALA A 372 -8.19 -3.09 -16.32
N GLU A 373 -9.30 -3.22 -17.07
CA GLU A 373 -9.39 -4.04 -18.28
C GLU A 373 -10.17 -3.33 -19.40
N ASP A 374 -9.50 -3.10 -20.54
CA ASP A 374 -10.02 -2.36 -21.69
C ASP A 374 -11.00 -3.16 -22.55
N SER A 375 -10.81 -4.47 -22.65
CA SER A 375 -11.69 -5.35 -23.43
C SER A 375 -12.99 -5.58 -22.68
N GLU A 376 -14.12 -5.20 -23.29
CA GLU A 376 -15.46 -5.44 -22.74
C GLU A 376 -15.72 -6.92 -22.47
N THR A 377 -15.30 -7.79 -23.38
CA THR A 377 -15.42 -9.23 -23.22
C THR A 377 -14.63 -9.73 -22.02
N ASN A 378 -13.39 -9.24 -21.83
CA ASN A 378 -12.58 -9.64 -20.68
C ASN A 378 -13.11 -9.06 -19.37
N ARG A 379 -13.59 -7.81 -19.36
CA ARG A 379 -14.25 -7.20 -18.19
C ARG A 379 -15.41 -8.07 -17.73
N SER A 380 -16.26 -8.48 -18.67
CA SER A 380 -17.43 -9.31 -18.38
C SER A 380 -17.01 -10.67 -17.82
N LEU A 381 -16.03 -11.33 -18.45
CA LEU A 381 -15.50 -12.62 -17.99
C LEU A 381 -14.92 -12.52 -16.57
N VAL A 382 -14.00 -11.57 -16.34
CA VAL A 382 -13.31 -11.39 -15.05
C VAL A 382 -14.30 -10.99 -13.96
N ALA A 383 -15.25 -10.09 -14.26
CA ALA A 383 -16.27 -9.68 -13.30
C ALA A 383 -17.14 -10.87 -12.88
N LEU A 384 -17.69 -11.63 -13.83
CA LEU A 384 -18.54 -12.79 -13.54
C LEU A 384 -17.79 -13.88 -12.77
N GLN A 385 -16.55 -14.20 -13.18
CA GLN A 385 -15.70 -15.16 -12.48
C GLN A 385 -15.39 -14.71 -11.05
N LEU A 386 -15.00 -13.45 -10.86
CA LEU A 386 -14.71 -12.92 -9.52
C LEU A 386 -15.96 -12.91 -8.64
N GLN A 387 -17.13 -12.59 -9.19
CA GLN A 387 -18.40 -12.69 -8.45
C GLN A 387 -18.67 -14.12 -7.96
N GLU A 388 -18.43 -15.13 -8.79
CA GLU A 388 -18.58 -16.54 -8.40
C GLU A 388 -17.55 -16.94 -7.35
N ILE A 389 -16.27 -16.62 -7.57
CA ILE A 389 -15.19 -16.90 -6.64
C ILE A 389 -15.51 -16.37 -5.24
N VAL A 390 -15.90 -15.09 -5.14
CA VAL A 390 -16.20 -14.45 -3.86
C VAL A 390 -17.38 -15.14 -3.17
N LYS A 391 -18.48 -15.42 -3.90
CA LYS A 391 -19.64 -16.11 -3.34
C LYS A 391 -19.29 -17.50 -2.82
N VAL A 392 -18.53 -18.28 -3.60
CA VAL A 392 -18.11 -19.63 -3.21
C VAL A 392 -17.17 -19.57 -2.02
N ALA A 393 -16.18 -18.67 -2.03
CA ALA A 393 -15.24 -18.49 -0.92
C ALA A 393 -15.95 -18.12 0.39
N MET A 394 -16.87 -17.15 0.36
CA MET A 394 -17.70 -16.79 1.52
C MET A 394 -18.48 -17.99 2.06
N SER A 395 -19.07 -18.80 1.16
CA SER A 395 -19.83 -19.99 1.55
C SER A 395 -18.99 -21.07 2.26
N LYS A 396 -17.66 -21.07 2.04
CA LYS A 396 -16.71 -21.99 2.70
C LYS A 396 -16.29 -21.52 4.10
N VAL A 397 -16.27 -20.22 4.37
CA VAL A 397 -15.84 -19.67 5.66
C VAL A 397 -16.95 -19.70 6.70
N GLY A 398 -18.18 -19.36 6.29
CA GLY A 398 -19.29 -19.36 7.22
C GLY A 398 -20.61 -19.05 6.56
N LYS A 399 -21.34 -20.09 6.14
CA LYS A 399 -22.72 -19.94 5.60
C LYS A 399 -23.69 -19.20 6.53
N HIS A 400 -23.34 -19.07 7.82
CA HIS A 400 -24.16 -18.45 8.86
C HIS A 400 -23.48 -17.27 9.55
N ASP A 401 -22.35 -16.79 9.04
CA ASP A 401 -21.72 -15.58 9.57
C ASP A 401 -22.54 -14.36 9.13
N ALA A 402 -23.41 -13.87 10.03
CA ALA A 402 -24.27 -12.71 9.79
C ALA A 402 -23.51 -11.38 9.60
N ARG A 403 -22.18 -11.38 9.81
CA ARG A 403 -21.31 -10.22 9.61
C ARG A 403 -20.38 -10.39 8.41
N LEU A 404 -20.62 -11.37 7.55
CA LEU A 404 -19.92 -11.56 6.28
C LEU A 404 -20.86 -11.25 5.11
N HIS A 405 -20.63 -10.11 4.45
CA HIS A 405 -21.53 -9.50 3.49
C HIS A 405 -20.96 -9.53 2.09
N TYR A 406 -21.81 -9.82 1.11
CA TYR A 406 -21.47 -9.74 -0.31
C TYR A 406 -21.85 -8.35 -0.81
N ALA A 407 -20.86 -7.48 -1.05
CA ALA A 407 -21.07 -6.12 -1.50
C ALA A 407 -20.98 -6.05 -3.03
N PHE A 408 -22.13 -6.18 -3.69
CA PHE A 408 -22.21 -6.10 -5.15
C PHE A 408 -22.32 -4.65 -5.61
N VAL A 409 -21.32 -4.19 -6.37
CA VAL A 409 -21.25 -2.83 -6.87
C VAL A 409 -21.72 -2.78 -8.31
N LYS A 410 -22.86 -2.12 -8.51
CA LYS A 410 -23.48 -1.90 -9.81
C LYS A 410 -23.95 -0.45 -9.92
N VAL A 411 -23.57 0.20 -11.01
CA VAL A 411 -24.10 1.50 -11.41
C VAL A 411 -25.15 1.25 -12.48
N ASP A 412 -26.36 1.78 -12.29
CA ASP A 412 -27.42 1.66 -13.29
C ASP A 412 -26.99 2.38 -14.58
N GLY A 413 -27.01 1.66 -15.70
CA GLY A 413 -26.48 2.15 -16.98
C GLY A 413 -24.95 2.02 -17.13
N GLY A 414 -24.26 1.55 -16.11
CA GLY A 414 -22.80 1.38 -16.09
C GLY A 414 -22.03 2.66 -15.74
N LEU A 415 -20.70 2.55 -15.72
CA LEU A 415 -19.82 3.70 -15.58
C LEU A 415 -19.58 4.37 -16.93
N ASP A 416 -19.51 5.70 -16.92
CA ASP A 416 -19.20 6.51 -18.09
C ASP A 416 -17.70 6.42 -18.42
N GLU A 417 -17.30 6.69 -19.67
CA GLU A 417 -15.86 6.73 -20.02
C GLU A 417 -15.08 7.78 -19.20
N SER A 418 -15.75 8.84 -18.71
CA SER A 418 -15.16 9.85 -17.82
C SER A 418 -14.97 9.37 -16.37
N ASP A 419 -15.55 8.23 -15.99
CA ASP A 419 -15.30 7.58 -14.71
C ASP A 419 -14.04 6.73 -14.70
N TYR A 420 -13.36 6.64 -15.84
CA TYR A 420 -12.10 5.92 -16.00
C TYR A 420 -10.95 6.89 -16.29
N ALA A 421 -9.77 6.54 -15.80
CA ALA A 421 -8.53 7.28 -15.93
C ALA A 421 -7.43 6.36 -16.50
N THR A 422 -6.22 6.48 -15.96
CA THR A 422 -5.03 5.79 -16.48
C THR A 422 -5.22 4.26 -16.46
N LEU A 423 -4.93 3.60 -17.58
CA LEU A 423 -5.08 2.14 -17.74
C LEU A 423 -6.49 1.64 -17.37
N ARG A 424 -7.51 2.45 -17.67
CA ARG A 424 -8.92 2.20 -17.32
C ARG A 424 -9.15 1.85 -15.86
N HIS A 425 -8.30 2.36 -14.96
CA HIS A 425 -8.61 2.43 -13.55
C HIS A 425 -9.66 3.51 -13.31
N PHE A 426 -10.36 3.48 -12.19
CA PHE A 426 -11.34 4.53 -11.90
C PHE A 426 -10.67 5.91 -11.81
N ALA A 427 -11.25 6.88 -12.50
CA ALA A 427 -11.04 8.29 -12.21
C ALA A 427 -11.64 8.62 -10.84
N VAL A 428 -11.35 9.82 -10.32
CA VAL A 428 -11.96 10.29 -9.07
C VAL A 428 -13.50 10.27 -9.12
N SER A 429 -14.11 10.59 -10.27
CA SER A 429 -15.56 10.49 -10.49
C SER A 429 -16.09 9.07 -10.29
N GLY A 430 -15.40 8.07 -10.87
CA GLY A 430 -15.70 6.66 -10.65
C GLY A 430 -15.58 6.29 -9.18
N HIS A 431 -14.48 6.65 -8.52
CA HIS A 431 -14.30 6.41 -7.08
C HIS A 431 -15.41 7.03 -6.21
N VAL A 432 -15.92 8.22 -6.55
CA VAL A 432 -17.06 8.84 -5.86
C VAL A 432 -18.33 8.00 -6.03
N LYS A 433 -18.61 7.49 -7.25
CA LYS A 433 -19.77 6.61 -7.51
C LYS A 433 -19.65 5.31 -6.70
N ILE A 434 -18.47 4.67 -6.68
CA ILE A 434 -18.23 3.44 -5.91
C ILE A 434 -18.37 3.69 -4.40
N ALA A 435 -17.83 4.80 -3.88
CA ALA A 435 -17.94 5.15 -2.47
C ALA A 435 -19.40 5.30 -2.02
N LYS A 436 -20.24 5.96 -2.83
CA LYS A 436 -21.68 6.10 -2.54
C LYS A 436 -22.37 4.73 -2.44
N LEU A 437 -22.16 3.85 -3.42
CA LEU A 437 -22.77 2.53 -3.43
C LEU A 437 -22.34 1.67 -2.24
N LEU A 438 -21.05 1.70 -1.88
CA LEU A 438 -20.56 1.00 -0.70
C LEU A 438 -21.06 1.62 0.61
N ALA A 439 -21.24 2.95 0.67
CA ALA A 439 -21.83 3.60 1.83
C ALA A 439 -23.28 3.14 2.05
N ASP A 440 -24.05 3.02 0.97
CA ASP A 440 -25.42 2.51 1.03
C ASP A 440 -25.46 1.05 1.47
N GLU A 441 -24.55 0.21 0.95
CA GLU A 441 -24.43 -1.19 1.37
C GLU A 441 -24.08 -1.30 2.85
N ILE A 442 -23.04 -0.60 3.31
CA ILE A 442 -22.60 -0.63 4.71
C ILE A 442 -23.71 -0.15 5.64
N SER A 443 -24.41 0.94 5.29
CA SER A 443 -25.48 1.52 6.12
C SER A 443 -26.69 0.61 6.29
N ARG A 444 -26.87 -0.40 5.41
CA ARG A 444 -27.94 -1.40 5.54
C ARG A 444 -27.65 -2.45 6.60
N HIS A 445 -26.38 -2.77 6.84
CA HIS A 445 -25.97 -3.85 7.74
C HIS A 445 -25.31 -3.36 9.02
N VAL A 446 -24.74 -2.15 8.98
CA VAL A 446 -24.12 -1.47 10.11
C VAL A 446 -25.02 -0.30 10.45
N ASN A 447 -25.28 -0.06 11.74
CA ASN A 447 -26.10 1.07 12.20
C ASN A 447 -25.36 2.42 12.09
N TRP A 448 -24.78 2.69 10.93
CA TRP A 448 -24.09 3.92 10.57
C TRP A 448 -24.89 4.63 9.49
N ARG A 449 -24.87 5.95 9.56
CA ARG A 449 -25.37 6.81 8.48
C ARG A 449 -24.22 7.69 8.02
N PRO A 450 -24.12 7.98 6.71
CA PRO A 450 -23.21 9.01 6.23
C PRO A 450 -23.53 10.32 6.95
N VAL A 451 -22.51 10.92 7.55
CA VAL A 451 -22.58 12.21 8.24
C VAL A 451 -22.19 13.36 7.32
N GLU A 452 -21.40 13.07 6.28
CA GLU A 452 -20.95 14.02 5.28
C GLU A 452 -21.26 13.48 3.87
N PRO A 453 -21.56 14.35 2.89
CA PRO A 453 -21.60 13.94 1.49
C PRO A 453 -20.21 13.48 1.03
N PRO A 454 -20.11 12.67 -0.04
CA PRO A 454 -18.82 12.31 -0.61
C PRO A 454 -18.10 13.58 -1.06
N SER A 455 -16.92 13.79 -0.48
CA SER A 455 -16.08 14.96 -0.73
C SER A 455 -14.74 14.54 -1.28
N THR A 456 -14.12 15.40 -2.08
CA THR A 456 -12.79 15.24 -2.65
C THR A 456 -11.99 16.51 -2.36
N MET A 457 -10.66 16.42 -2.31
CA MET A 457 -9.83 17.63 -2.41
C MET A 457 -9.78 18.08 -3.89
N PRO A 458 -9.45 19.35 -4.19
CA PRO A 458 -9.33 19.82 -5.58
C PRO A 458 -8.37 18.97 -6.44
N TYR A 459 -8.74 18.70 -7.70
CA TYR A 459 -7.95 17.98 -8.71
C TYR A 459 -8.39 18.37 -10.14
N PRO A 460 -7.53 18.24 -11.18
CA PRO A 460 -6.09 17.98 -11.09
C PRO A 460 -5.37 19.21 -10.50
N GLN A 461 -4.32 18.99 -9.70
CA GLN A 461 -3.65 20.10 -9.01
C GLN A 461 -2.64 20.80 -9.92
N GLU A 462 -2.60 22.13 -9.79
CA GLU A 462 -1.63 22.96 -10.48
C GLU A 462 -0.21 22.64 -10.00
N LYS A 463 0.78 22.73 -10.91
CA LYS A 463 2.17 22.45 -10.54
C LYS A 463 2.67 23.37 -9.42
N SER A 464 2.16 24.59 -9.34
CA SER A 464 2.47 25.57 -8.28
C SER A 464 2.03 25.12 -6.88
N GLN A 465 1.07 24.22 -6.77
CA GLN A 465 0.61 23.66 -5.50
C GLN A 465 1.48 22.49 -5.01
N ILE A 466 2.52 22.10 -5.77
CA ILE A 466 3.45 21.02 -5.41
C ILE A 466 4.71 21.61 -4.79
N LEU A 467 4.86 21.44 -3.48
CA LEU A 467 6.10 21.67 -2.75
C LEU A 467 7.09 20.55 -3.03
N MET A 468 8.24 20.90 -3.61
CA MET A 468 9.36 19.99 -3.87
C MET A 468 10.58 20.37 -3.01
N PRO A 469 11.19 19.42 -2.28
CA PRO A 469 12.46 19.67 -1.60
C PRO A 469 13.58 19.78 -2.66
N LYS A 470 14.47 20.77 -2.55
CA LYS A 470 15.52 21.01 -3.55
C LYS A 470 16.68 20.01 -3.45
N ASP A 471 17.22 19.59 -4.59
CA ASP A 471 18.18 18.47 -4.80
C ASP A 471 19.53 18.58 -4.06
N SER A 472 19.81 19.67 -3.34
CA SER A 472 21.02 19.86 -2.53
C SER A 472 20.80 19.82 -1.02
N SER A 473 19.58 19.55 -0.54
CA SER A 473 19.23 19.58 0.89
C SER A 473 19.51 18.27 1.63
N SER A 474 20.78 17.89 1.80
CA SER A 474 21.14 16.82 2.74
C SER A 474 21.10 17.33 4.19
N CYS A 475 20.12 16.88 4.99
CA CYS A 475 20.03 17.23 6.40
C CYS A 475 20.68 16.16 7.30
N THR A 476 21.94 16.36 7.69
CA THR A 476 22.55 15.66 8.82
C THR A 476 22.34 16.48 10.08
N ILE A 477 21.52 15.98 11.01
CA ILE A 477 21.47 16.49 12.38
C ILE A 477 22.52 15.71 13.18
N SER A 478 23.33 16.44 13.95
CA SER A 478 24.40 15.93 14.83
C SER A 478 23.84 15.01 15.91
#